data_AF-A0A0U2JEZ3-F1
#
_entry.id   AF-A0A0U2JEZ3-F1
#
_cell.length_a   1.000
_cell.length_b   1.000
_cell.length_c   1.000
_cell.angle_alpha   90.00
_cell.angle_beta   90.00
_cell.angle_gamma   90.00
#
_symmetry.space_group_name_H-M   'P 1'
#
loop_
_entity.id
_entity.type
_entity.pdbx_description
1 polymer ?
#
loop_
_entity_poly.entity_id
_entity_poly.type
_entity_poly.pdbx_seq_one_letter_code
_entity_poly.pdbx_strand_id
1 'polypeptide(L)'
;NHGPAALFENVTGARMPVLINLFGTVERVARGMGRTREELRILGETLAFLRQPEPPGGWREALSMMPMLKTAMAMQPKTVGKAPCQEVVLKGDAIDLGLLPIQTCWPNEPAPLITWPLVVTKGTSDAHNLGIYRMQVINKNQTLMRWLKHRGGAEHHARWKERNPAPLPAAAVIGCDPATMLAAVTPVPEAMSEYQFAGLLRGA
;
A
#
# COMPACT_ATOMS: atom_id res chain seq x y z
N ASN A 1 18.24 18.42 -2.77
CA ASN A 1 18.30 17.64 -1.52
C ASN A 1 18.27 16.14 -1.84
N HIS A 2 19.41 15.44 -1.72
CA HIS A 2 19.59 14.01 -2.05
C HIS A 2 20.05 13.20 -0.83
N GLY A 3 19.58 13.56 0.37
CA GLY A 3 19.98 12.88 1.60
C GLY A 3 19.67 11.37 1.58
N PRO A 4 20.42 10.57 2.34
CA PRO A 4 20.15 9.14 2.47
C PRO A 4 18.79 8.89 3.15
N ALA A 5 18.29 7.65 3.06
CA ALA A 5 17.29 7.20 4.02
C ALA A 5 17.89 7.27 5.43
N ALA A 6 17.08 7.56 6.44
CA ALA A 6 17.55 7.72 7.81
C ALA A 6 16.81 6.75 8.73
N LEU A 7 17.57 5.92 9.45
CA LEU A 7 17.08 5.04 10.49
C LEU A 7 17.52 5.62 11.84
N PHE A 8 16.54 6.04 12.63
CA PHE A 8 16.75 6.51 13.99
C PHE A 8 16.56 5.33 14.93
N GLU A 9 17.66 4.77 15.43
CA GLU A 9 17.64 3.60 16.33
C GLU A 9 17.38 4.00 17.80
N ASN A 10 17.62 5.25 18.15
CA ASN A 10 17.37 5.81 19.48
C ASN A 10 16.39 6.97 19.39
N VAL A 11 15.10 6.68 19.61
CA VAL A 11 14.01 7.65 19.53
C VAL A 11 13.56 8.01 20.95
N THR A 12 13.64 9.29 21.31
CA THR A 12 13.25 9.75 22.64
C THR A 12 11.81 9.36 22.96
N GLY A 13 11.63 8.63 24.06
CA GLY A 13 10.31 8.18 24.51
C GLY A 13 9.75 6.95 23.79
N ALA A 14 10.50 6.29 22.90
CA ALA A 14 10.07 5.09 22.21
C ALA A 14 11.15 4.00 22.17
N ARG A 15 10.72 2.74 22.17
CA ARG A 15 11.62 1.57 22.02
C ARG A 15 11.81 1.14 20.56
N MET A 16 10.85 1.47 19.71
CA MET A 16 10.85 1.07 18.31
C MET A 16 11.66 2.07 17.48
N PRO A 17 12.61 1.61 16.63
CA PRO A 17 13.31 2.47 15.68
C PRO A 17 12.37 3.12 14.66
N VAL A 18 12.79 4.26 14.11
CA VAL A 18 12.04 5.01 13.10
C VAL A 18 12.82 5.12 11.80
N LEU A 19 12.27 4.59 10.72
CA LEU A 19 12.79 4.75 9.37
C LEU A 19 12.05 5.87 8.64
N ILE A 20 12.79 6.86 8.12
CA ILE A 20 12.25 7.93 7.28
C ILE A 20 13.05 8.10 5.99
N ASN A 21 12.51 8.91 5.08
CA ASN A 21 13.16 9.28 3.83
C ASN A 21 13.54 8.09 2.92
N LEU A 22 12.89 6.93 3.14
CA LEU A 22 13.14 5.69 2.41
C LEU A 22 13.06 5.91 0.89
N PHE A 23 12.02 6.59 0.43
CA PHE A 23 11.80 6.90 -0.99
C PHE A 23 12.19 8.34 -1.38
N GLY A 24 13.13 8.96 -0.66
CA GLY A 24 13.55 10.36 -0.88
C GLY A 24 14.33 10.65 -2.16
N THR A 25 14.59 9.66 -3.01
CA THR A 25 15.30 9.80 -4.28
C THR A 25 14.70 8.87 -5.33
N VAL A 26 14.76 9.23 -6.61
CA VAL A 26 14.27 8.39 -7.72
C VAL A 26 14.96 7.04 -7.74
N GLU A 27 16.26 7.01 -7.45
CA GLU A 27 17.06 5.79 -7.43
C GLU A 27 16.58 4.82 -6.33
N ARG A 28 16.17 5.32 -5.16
CA ARG A 28 15.60 4.47 -4.09
C ARG A 28 14.18 3.99 -4.41
N VAL A 29 13.37 4.80 -5.10
CA VAL A 29 12.08 4.35 -5.63
C VAL A 29 12.27 3.22 -6.63
N ALA A 30 13.17 3.40 -7.60
CA ALA A 30 13.49 2.39 -8.61
C ALA A 30 13.94 1.06 -7.96
N ARG A 31 14.90 1.13 -7.03
CA ARG A 31 15.36 -0.04 -6.25
C ARG A 31 14.22 -0.71 -5.47
N GLY A 32 13.30 0.08 -4.90
CA GLY A 32 12.13 -0.44 -4.20
C GLY A 32 11.16 -1.23 -5.10
N MET A 33 11.19 -0.95 -6.40
CA MET A 33 10.45 -1.71 -7.43
C MET A 33 11.31 -2.82 -8.08
N GLY A 34 12.53 -3.08 -7.60
CA GLY A 34 13.44 -4.03 -8.25
C GLY A 34 13.91 -3.59 -9.65
N ARG A 35 13.91 -2.29 -9.92
CA ARG A 35 14.13 -1.69 -11.25
C ARG A 35 15.26 -0.67 -11.24
N THR A 36 15.78 -0.33 -12.41
CA THR A 36 16.60 0.86 -12.63
C THR A 36 15.74 2.10 -12.90
N ARG A 37 16.37 3.28 -12.90
CA ARG A 37 15.69 4.54 -13.17
C ARG A 37 15.14 4.58 -14.60
N GLU A 38 15.88 4.05 -15.56
CA GLU A 38 15.49 4.01 -16.97
C GLU A 38 14.28 3.10 -17.18
N GLU A 39 14.23 1.98 -16.46
CA GLU A 39 13.13 1.02 -16.51
C GLU A 39 11.82 1.58 -15.91
N LEU A 40 11.88 2.54 -14.99
CA LEU A 40 10.68 3.21 -14.48
C LEU A 40 9.92 3.96 -15.59
N ARG A 41 10.63 4.52 -16.58
CA ARG A 41 10.00 5.20 -17.72
C ARG A 41 9.22 4.21 -18.57
N ILE A 42 9.85 3.06 -18.87
CA ILE A 42 9.25 1.97 -19.65
C ILE A 42 8.02 1.40 -18.92
N LEU A 43 8.10 1.26 -17.59
CA LEU A 43 6.96 0.85 -16.78
C LEU A 43 5.79 1.84 -16.89
N GLY A 44 6.07 3.14 -16.83
CA GLY A 44 5.04 4.18 -17.00
C GLY A 44 4.36 4.12 -18.38
N GLU A 45 5.12 3.91 -19.44
CA GLU A 45 4.60 3.71 -20.80
C GLU A 45 3.74 2.45 -20.90
N THR A 46 4.17 1.35 -20.28
CA THR A 46 3.42 0.09 -20.22
C THR A 46 2.09 0.27 -19.49
N LEU A 47 2.09 0.98 -18.36
CA LEU A 47 0.87 1.27 -17.60
C LEU A 47 -0.10 2.18 -18.37
N ALA A 48 0.43 3.15 -19.10
CA ALA A 48 -0.38 4.02 -19.96
C ALA A 48 -1.07 3.20 -21.06
N PHE A 49 -0.36 2.28 -21.69
CA PHE A 49 -0.91 1.35 -22.68
C PHE A 49 -1.99 0.44 -22.07
N LEU A 50 -1.72 -0.18 -20.92
CA LEU A 50 -2.67 -1.08 -20.24
C LEU A 50 -3.98 -0.39 -19.81
N ARG A 51 -3.99 0.94 -19.68
CA ARG A 51 -5.20 1.70 -19.36
C ARG A 51 -6.19 1.77 -20.52
N GLN A 52 -5.72 1.60 -21.76
CA GLN A 52 -6.53 1.60 -22.98
C GLN A 52 -6.06 0.46 -23.91
N PRO A 53 -6.35 -0.80 -23.58
CA PRO A 53 -5.97 -1.90 -24.45
C PRO A 53 -6.76 -1.82 -25.76
N GLU A 54 -6.07 -1.85 -26.90
CA GLU A 54 -6.72 -2.13 -28.18
C GLU A 54 -7.17 -3.60 -28.19
N PRO A 55 -8.42 -3.91 -28.59
CA PRO A 55 -8.88 -5.28 -28.65
C PRO A 55 -8.06 -6.06 -29.69
N PRO A 56 -7.61 -7.29 -29.38
CA PRO A 56 -6.79 -8.08 -30.31
C PRO A 56 -7.56 -8.35 -31.60
N GLY A 57 -6.91 -8.13 -32.74
CA GLY A 57 -7.49 -8.24 -34.07
C GLY A 57 -7.70 -9.69 -34.53
N GLY A 58 -7.23 -10.70 -33.78
CA GLY A 58 -7.50 -12.10 -34.10
C GLY A 58 -6.85 -13.16 -33.18
N TRP A 59 -7.05 -14.43 -33.56
CA TRP A 59 -6.68 -15.61 -32.76
C TRP A 59 -5.17 -15.81 -32.61
N ARG A 60 -4.37 -15.37 -33.58
CA ARG A 60 -2.89 -15.39 -33.51
C ARG A 60 -2.35 -14.41 -32.47
N GLU A 61 -2.95 -13.24 -32.37
CA GLU A 61 -2.61 -12.24 -31.34
C GLU A 61 -2.98 -12.73 -29.95
N ALA A 62 -4.15 -13.36 -29.79
CA ALA A 62 -4.54 -13.98 -28.53
C ALA A 62 -3.54 -15.06 -28.04
N LEU A 63 -2.97 -15.86 -28.96
CA LEU A 63 -1.91 -16.84 -28.63
C LEU A 63 -0.61 -16.16 -28.16
N SER A 64 -0.27 -14.99 -28.70
CA SER A 64 0.90 -14.22 -28.28
C SER A 64 0.75 -13.59 -26.88
N MET A 65 -0.48 -13.51 -26.35
CA MET A 65 -0.77 -13.04 -24.99
C MET A 65 -0.60 -14.12 -23.91
N MET A 66 -0.39 -15.39 -24.29
CA MET A 66 -0.23 -16.51 -23.34
C MET A 66 0.90 -16.33 -22.32
N PRO A 67 2.10 -15.83 -22.68
CA PRO A 67 3.15 -15.52 -21.71
C PRO A 67 2.72 -14.42 -20.73
N MET A 68 2.01 -13.39 -21.21
CA MET A 68 1.49 -12.32 -20.36
C MET A 68 0.49 -12.84 -19.33
N LEU A 69 -0.38 -13.79 -19.73
CA LEU A 69 -1.34 -14.44 -18.84
C LEU A 69 -0.64 -15.29 -17.76
N LYS A 70 0.40 -16.05 -18.11
CA LYS A 70 1.22 -16.79 -17.14
C LYS A 70 1.91 -15.86 -16.15
N THR A 71 2.45 -14.76 -16.63
CA THR A 71 3.10 -13.73 -15.80
C THR A 71 2.07 -13.12 -14.84
N ALA A 72 0.86 -12.79 -15.31
CA ALA A 72 -0.22 -12.30 -14.45
C ALA A 72 -0.70 -13.32 -13.38
N MET A 73 -0.72 -14.62 -13.71
CA MET A 73 -1.02 -15.68 -12.73
C MET A 73 0.09 -15.84 -11.69
N ALA A 74 1.35 -15.67 -12.07
CA ALA A 74 2.48 -15.71 -11.14
C ALA A 74 2.50 -14.53 -10.15
N MET A 75 1.75 -13.45 -10.43
CA MET A 75 1.67 -12.25 -9.58
C MET A 75 0.59 -12.32 -8.50
N GLN A 76 -0.16 -13.43 -8.39
CA GLN A 76 -1.19 -13.53 -7.35
C GLN A 76 -0.54 -13.61 -5.96
N PRO A 77 -1.06 -12.88 -4.97
CA PRO A 77 -0.54 -12.96 -3.62
C PRO A 77 -0.71 -14.37 -3.05
N LYS A 78 0.35 -14.90 -2.42
CA LYS A 78 0.30 -16.19 -1.73
C LYS A 78 -0.12 -15.99 -0.28
N THR A 79 -1.22 -16.64 0.11
CA THR A 79 -1.62 -16.71 1.52
C THR A 79 -0.71 -17.66 2.29
N VAL A 80 -0.24 -17.23 3.45
CA VAL A 80 0.61 -18.02 4.35
C VAL A 80 -0.08 -18.22 5.70
N GLY A 81 0.19 -19.36 6.35
CA GLY A 81 -0.42 -19.69 7.64
C GLY A 81 0.22 -19.00 8.86
N LYS A 82 1.44 -18.49 8.72
CA LYS A 82 2.19 -17.76 9.75
C LYS A 82 2.98 -16.63 9.10
N ALA A 83 3.04 -15.47 9.75
CA ALA A 83 3.79 -14.31 9.27
C ALA A 83 4.52 -13.60 10.43
N PRO A 84 5.73 -13.05 10.21
CA PRO A 84 6.47 -12.32 11.25
C PRO A 84 5.70 -11.13 11.85
N CYS A 85 4.81 -10.50 11.08
CA CYS A 85 3.96 -9.42 11.57
C CYS A 85 2.92 -9.86 12.63
N GLN A 86 2.86 -11.15 12.97
CA GLN A 86 1.97 -11.74 13.97
C GLN A 86 2.72 -12.29 15.19
N GLU A 87 4.03 -12.03 15.34
CA GLU A 87 4.83 -12.50 16.49
C GLU A 87 4.42 -11.83 17.81
N VAL A 88 4.07 -10.55 17.77
CA VAL A 88 3.57 -9.79 18.93
C VAL A 88 2.15 -9.32 18.62
N VAL A 89 1.17 -9.76 19.42
CA VAL A 89 -0.25 -9.47 19.18
C VAL A 89 -0.87 -8.82 20.40
N LEU A 90 -1.24 -7.55 20.27
CA LEU A 90 -1.98 -6.79 21.28
C LEU A 90 -3.45 -6.69 20.86
N LYS A 91 -4.38 -7.00 21.78
CA LYS A 91 -5.82 -7.00 21.54
C LYS A 91 -6.56 -6.32 22.70
N GLY A 92 -7.77 -5.81 22.42
CA GLY A 92 -8.65 -5.22 23.43
C GLY A 92 -7.95 -4.10 24.20
N ASP A 93 -7.94 -4.21 25.53
CA ASP A 93 -7.40 -3.17 26.40
C ASP A 93 -5.88 -3.01 26.32
N ALA A 94 -5.16 -4.03 25.84
CA ALA A 94 -3.72 -3.99 25.63
C ALA A 94 -3.30 -3.16 24.40
N ILE A 95 -4.26 -2.71 23.58
CA ILE A 95 -3.98 -1.81 22.45
C ILE A 95 -3.62 -0.43 22.98
N ASP A 96 -2.41 0.01 22.64
CA ASP A 96 -1.93 1.37 22.89
C ASP A 96 -1.07 1.86 21.72
N LEU A 97 -1.58 2.83 20.97
CA LEU A 97 -0.90 3.53 19.88
C LEU A 97 0.31 4.32 20.37
N GLY A 98 0.39 4.67 21.65
CA GLY A 98 1.56 5.30 22.26
C GLY A 98 2.80 4.41 22.31
N LEU A 99 2.66 3.10 22.07
CA LEU A 99 3.80 2.19 21.91
C LEU A 99 4.53 2.40 20.58
N LEU A 100 3.88 3.05 19.60
CA LEU A 100 4.48 3.36 18.31
C LEU A 100 5.09 4.78 18.35
N PRO A 101 6.28 4.98 17.76
CA PRO A 101 6.93 6.28 17.67
C PRO A 101 6.29 7.15 16.56
N ILE A 102 5.00 7.44 16.70
CA ILE A 102 4.24 8.22 15.73
C ILE A 102 4.69 9.68 15.81
N GLN A 103 5.04 10.24 14.67
CA GLN A 103 5.67 11.56 14.59
C GLN A 103 4.63 12.68 14.58
N THR A 104 5.00 13.81 15.16
CA THR A 104 4.42 15.12 14.85
C THR A 104 5.34 15.78 13.82
N CYS A 105 4.84 16.01 12.61
CA CYS A 105 5.65 16.45 11.48
C CYS A 105 5.96 17.95 11.51
N TRP A 106 5.05 18.77 12.06
CA TRP A 106 5.18 20.23 12.06
C TRP A 106 4.83 20.85 13.41
N PRO A 107 5.38 22.04 13.73
CA PRO A 107 4.90 22.82 14.87
C PRO A 107 3.39 23.05 14.76
N ASN A 108 2.70 22.95 15.89
CA ASN A 108 1.25 23.16 16.02
C ASN A 108 0.35 22.11 15.33
N GLU A 109 0.89 20.97 14.90
CA GLU A 109 0.01 19.84 14.54
C GLU A 109 -0.79 19.38 15.78
N PRO A 110 -2.11 19.15 15.65
CA PRO A 110 -2.95 18.92 16.81
C PRO A 110 -2.71 17.58 17.51
N ALA A 111 -2.11 16.62 16.79
CA ALA A 111 -1.78 15.30 17.30
C ALA A 111 -0.77 14.59 16.36
N PRO A 112 -0.08 13.54 16.84
CA PRO A 112 0.76 12.70 16.00
C PRO A 112 0.01 12.10 14.80
N LEU A 113 0.74 11.91 13.70
CA LEU A 113 0.19 11.50 12.41
C LEU A 113 0.91 10.25 11.87
N ILE A 114 0.16 9.19 11.61
CA ILE A 114 0.68 8.02 10.87
C ILE A 114 0.67 8.37 9.38
N THR A 115 1.85 8.50 8.78
CA THR A 115 2.03 9.07 7.43
C THR A 115 2.17 8.04 6.31
N TRP A 116 2.65 6.84 6.62
CA TRP A 116 2.80 5.72 5.68
C TRP A 116 2.00 4.46 6.05
N PRO A 117 0.72 4.56 6.46
CA PRO A 117 -0.11 3.36 6.63
C PRO A 117 -0.61 2.89 5.26
N LEU A 118 -0.32 1.64 4.90
CA LEU A 118 -1.01 0.97 3.80
C LEU A 118 -2.32 0.42 4.34
N VAL A 119 -3.41 1.09 4.00
CA VAL A 119 -4.76 0.78 4.48
C VAL A 119 -5.40 -0.21 3.53
N VAL A 120 -5.69 -1.40 4.04
CA VAL A 120 -6.39 -2.47 3.34
C VAL A 120 -7.85 -2.42 3.77
N THR A 121 -8.75 -2.35 2.80
CA THR A 121 -10.19 -2.52 3.04
C THR A 121 -10.74 -3.59 2.13
N LYS A 122 -11.72 -4.34 2.63
CA LYS A 122 -12.52 -5.27 1.84
C LYS A 122 -13.96 -4.78 1.86
N GLY A 123 -14.46 -4.37 0.69
CA GLY A 123 -15.83 -3.92 0.53
C GLY A 123 -16.82 -5.08 0.55
N THR A 124 -17.94 -4.92 -0.15
CA THR A 124 -18.93 -5.99 -0.35
C THR A 124 -18.57 -6.95 -1.49
N SER A 125 -17.60 -6.60 -2.32
CA SER A 125 -16.96 -7.50 -3.29
C SER A 125 -15.75 -8.21 -2.66
N ASP A 126 -15.25 -9.26 -3.32
CA ASP A 126 -14.06 -9.99 -2.86
C ASP A 126 -12.73 -9.25 -3.11
N ALA A 127 -12.76 -8.12 -3.83
CA ALA A 127 -11.58 -7.33 -4.12
C ALA A 127 -11.13 -6.51 -2.91
N HIS A 128 -9.84 -6.57 -2.61
CA HIS A 128 -9.20 -5.68 -1.64
C HIS A 128 -8.80 -4.37 -2.33
N ASN A 129 -8.93 -3.26 -1.62
CA ASN A 129 -8.31 -2.00 -1.99
C ASN A 129 -7.12 -1.74 -1.08
N LEU A 130 -6.01 -1.27 -1.66
CA LEU A 130 -4.86 -0.79 -0.91
C LEU A 130 -4.69 0.70 -1.16
N GLY A 131 -4.52 1.48 -0.10
CA GLY A 131 -4.22 2.90 -0.27
C GLY A 131 -3.52 3.51 0.92
N ILE A 132 -2.75 4.56 0.66
CA ILE A 132 -2.08 5.31 1.72
C ILE A 132 -2.93 6.50 2.11
N TYR A 133 -3.51 6.41 3.30
CA TYR A 133 -4.38 7.43 3.87
C TYR A 133 -3.83 7.86 5.22
N ARG A 134 -3.53 9.14 5.41
CA ARG A 134 -2.96 9.60 6.68
C ARG A 134 -3.95 9.34 7.82
N MET A 135 -3.44 8.84 8.95
CA MET A 135 -4.24 8.51 10.12
C MET A 135 -3.80 9.36 11.31
N GLN A 136 -4.64 10.29 11.75
CA GLN A 136 -4.34 11.15 12.88
C GLN A 136 -4.74 10.48 14.19
N VAL A 137 -3.82 10.37 15.15
CA VAL A 137 -4.09 9.74 16.44
C VAL A 137 -5.02 10.64 17.27
N ILE A 138 -6.06 10.06 17.86
CA ILE A 138 -6.97 10.81 18.74
C ILE A 138 -6.97 10.30 20.19
N ASN A 139 -6.61 9.03 20.41
CA ASN A 139 -6.40 8.44 21.73
C ASN A 139 -5.64 7.10 21.60
N LYS A 140 -5.58 6.31 22.69
CA LYS A 140 -4.81 5.07 22.78
C LYS A 140 -5.13 4.03 21.70
N ASN A 141 -6.33 4.01 21.13
CA ASN A 141 -6.74 2.94 20.20
C ASN A 141 -7.60 3.44 19.03
N GLN A 142 -7.64 4.75 18.79
CA GLN A 142 -8.42 5.35 17.72
C GLN A 142 -7.62 6.36 16.91
N THR A 143 -7.93 6.40 15.62
CA THR A 143 -7.38 7.35 14.66
C THR A 143 -8.46 7.89 13.74
N LEU A 144 -8.29 9.12 13.23
CA LEU A 144 -9.06 9.64 12.11
C LEU A 144 -8.43 9.22 10.80
N MET A 145 -9.16 8.44 10.00
CA MET A 145 -8.74 8.02 8.66
C MET A 145 -9.06 9.11 7.63
N ARG A 146 -8.03 9.73 7.03
CA ARG A 146 -8.23 10.78 6.02
C ARG A 146 -8.12 10.21 4.60
N TRP A 147 -9.22 9.65 4.11
CA TRP A 147 -9.39 9.33 2.68
C TRP A 147 -10.16 10.43 1.94
N LEU A 148 -9.89 10.62 0.66
CA LEU A 148 -10.70 11.50 -0.20
C LEU A 148 -11.83 10.68 -0.82
N LYS A 149 -12.99 11.34 -1.09
CA LYS A 149 -14.23 10.69 -1.53
C LYS A 149 -14.07 9.72 -2.71
N HIS A 150 -13.16 10.01 -3.64
CA HIS A 150 -12.93 9.23 -4.86
C HIS A 150 -11.79 8.19 -4.73
N ARG A 151 -11.36 7.86 -3.52
CA ARG A 151 -10.38 6.79 -3.29
C ARG A 151 -11.10 5.49 -2.99
N GLY A 152 -10.56 4.36 -3.45
CA GLY A 152 -11.25 3.06 -3.34
C GLY A 152 -11.62 2.67 -1.90
N GLY A 153 -10.81 3.04 -0.89
CA GLY A 153 -11.18 2.87 0.52
C GLY A 153 -12.45 3.63 0.94
N ALA A 154 -12.61 4.87 0.48
CA ALA A 154 -13.80 5.67 0.76
C ALA A 154 -15.05 5.13 0.03
N GLU A 155 -14.86 4.62 -1.19
CA GLU A 155 -15.92 3.96 -1.95
C GLU A 155 -16.36 2.65 -1.30
N HIS A 156 -15.41 1.82 -0.85
CA HIS A 156 -15.70 0.61 -0.06
C HIS A 156 -16.54 0.95 1.17
N HIS A 157 -16.18 2.00 1.91
CA HIS A 157 -16.94 2.44 3.08
C HIS A 157 -18.34 2.93 2.74
N ALA A 158 -18.50 3.72 1.69
CA ALA A 158 -19.80 4.21 1.24
C ALA A 158 -20.75 3.05 0.89
N ARG A 159 -20.32 2.14 0.01
CA ARG A 159 -21.11 0.97 -0.40
C ARG A 159 -21.37 0.00 0.76
N TRP A 160 -20.41 -0.17 1.67
CA TRP A 160 -20.57 -1.04 2.84
C TRP A 160 -21.68 -0.52 3.75
N LYS A 161 -21.68 0.79 4.04
CA LYS A 161 -22.65 1.45 4.92
C LYS A 161 -24.10 1.33 4.41
N GLU A 162 -24.30 1.26 3.10
CA GLU A 162 -25.63 1.09 2.49
C GLU A 162 -26.25 -0.29 2.79
N ARG A 163 -25.42 -1.31 3.04
CA ARG A 163 -25.85 -2.72 3.10
C ARG A 163 -25.60 -3.39 4.45
N ASN A 164 -24.73 -2.81 5.28
CA ASN A 164 -24.30 -3.42 6.53
C ASN A 164 -24.38 -2.41 7.68
N PRO A 165 -24.98 -2.80 8.82
CA PRO A 165 -25.00 -1.97 10.02
C PRO A 165 -23.66 -1.98 10.78
N ALA A 166 -22.84 -3.02 10.58
CA ALA A 166 -21.53 -3.14 11.21
C ALA A 166 -20.50 -2.19 10.56
N PRO A 167 -19.45 -1.76 11.29
CA PRO A 167 -18.34 -0.99 10.69
C PRO A 167 -17.62 -1.77 9.58
N LEU A 168 -17.09 -1.05 8.58
CA LEU A 168 -16.26 -1.62 7.53
C LEU A 168 -14.96 -2.21 8.15
N PRO A 169 -14.64 -3.50 7.91
CA PRO A 169 -13.34 -4.05 8.29
C PRO A 169 -12.19 -3.37 7.54
N ALA A 170 -11.17 -2.95 8.28
CA ALA A 170 -9.97 -2.33 7.73
C ALA A 170 -8.73 -2.74 8.51
N ALA A 171 -7.57 -2.77 7.83
CA ALA A 171 -6.27 -2.98 8.44
C ALA A 171 -5.30 -1.91 7.97
N ALA A 172 -4.45 -1.39 8.86
CA ALA A 172 -3.33 -0.51 8.51
C ALA A 172 -2.02 -1.29 8.66
N VAL A 173 -1.30 -1.44 7.54
CA VAL A 173 -0.02 -2.14 7.48
C VAL A 173 1.10 -1.10 7.40
N ILE A 174 2.06 -1.16 8.32
CA ILE A 174 3.18 -0.21 8.40
C ILE A 174 4.48 -1.01 8.21
N GLY A 175 5.33 -0.57 7.28
CA GLY A 175 6.63 -1.20 7.03
C GLY A 175 6.55 -2.54 6.26
N CYS A 176 5.62 -2.68 5.32
CA CYS A 176 5.63 -3.81 4.39
C CYS A 176 6.73 -3.66 3.32
N ASP A 177 6.85 -4.65 2.43
CA ASP A 177 7.87 -4.63 1.38
C ASP A 177 7.70 -3.42 0.44
N PRO A 178 8.80 -2.87 -0.10
CA PRO A 178 8.76 -1.62 -0.85
C PRO A 178 7.93 -1.72 -2.13
N ALA A 179 7.86 -2.88 -2.79
CA ALA A 179 7.06 -3.06 -3.99
C ALA A 179 5.56 -2.91 -3.68
N THR A 180 5.08 -3.51 -2.59
CA THR A 180 3.69 -3.36 -2.13
C THR A 180 3.37 -1.92 -1.71
N MET A 181 4.28 -1.26 -1.00
CA MET A 181 4.11 0.16 -0.62
C MET A 181 4.01 1.07 -1.86
N LEU A 182 4.85 0.84 -2.87
CA LEU A 182 4.89 1.62 -4.09
C LEU A 182 3.70 1.29 -5.01
N ALA A 183 3.23 0.05 -5.04
CA ALA A 183 2.04 -0.34 -5.76
C ALA A 183 0.80 0.42 -5.26
N ALA A 184 0.65 0.57 -3.93
CA ALA A 184 -0.48 1.27 -3.31
C ALA A 184 -0.55 2.79 -3.59
N VAL A 185 0.52 3.39 -4.13
CA VAL A 185 0.55 4.81 -4.54
C VAL A 185 0.58 4.99 -6.05
N THR A 186 0.79 3.90 -6.80
CA THR A 186 0.83 3.93 -8.26
C THR A 186 -0.59 3.86 -8.81
N PRO A 187 -0.96 4.69 -9.80
CA PRO A 187 -2.27 4.58 -10.43
C PRO A 187 -2.34 3.30 -11.29
N VAL A 188 -2.88 2.22 -10.71
CA VAL A 188 -3.11 0.96 -11.41
C VAL A 188 -4.42 1.00 -12.21
N PRO A 189 -4.51 0.29 -13.36
CA PRO A 189 -5.77 0.13 -14.08
C PRO A 189 -6.81 -0.58 -13.22
N GLU A 190 -8.10 -0.24 -13.36
CA GLU A 190 -9.20 -0.82 -12.56
C GLU A 190 -9.31 -2.35 -12.68
N ALA A 191 -8.84 -2.92 -13.79
CA ALA A 191 -8.84 -4.36 -14.03
C ALA A 191 -7.75 -5.13 -13.24
N MET A 192 -6.84 -4.43 -12.55
CA MET A 192 -5.71 -5.02 -11.83
C MET A 192 -5.72 -4.57 -10.37
N SER A 193 -5.60 -5.52 -9.44
CA SER A 193 -5.45 -5.19 -8.01
C SER A 193 -4.05 -4.69 -7.69
N GLU A 194 -3.89 -3.87 -6.66
CA GLU A 194 -2.57 -3.37 -6.24
C GLU A 194 -1.63 -4.50 -5.79
N TYR A 195 -2.17 -5.62 -5.25
CA TYR A 195 -1.35 -6.80 -4.94
C TYR A 195 -0.76 -7.46 -6.20
N GLN A 196 -1.56 -7.60 -7.26
CA GLN A 196 -1.07 -8.13 -8.53
C GLN A 196 -0.03 -7.20 -9.14
N PHE A 197 -0.27 -5.89 -9.04
CA PHE A 197 0.71 -4.91 -9.49
C PHE A 197 2.01 -4.97 -8.67
N ALA A 198 1.93 -5.16 -7.34
CA ALA A 198 3.11 -5.38 -6.51
C ALA A 198 3.89 -6.65 -6.93
N GLY A 199 3.20 -7.73 -7.26
CA GLY A 199 3.82 -8.94 -7.84
C GLY A 199 4.52 -8.66 -9.17
N LEU A 200 3.92 -7.84 -10.05
CA LEU A 200 4.55 -7.40 -11.31
C LEU A 200 5.83 -6.62 -11.06
N LEU A 201 5.81 -5.70 -10.10
CA LEU A 201 6.99 -4.91 -9.73
C LEU A 201 8.10 -5.81 -9.19
N ARG A 202 7.75 -6.76 -8.31
CA ARG A 202 8.71 -7.67 -7.68
C ARG A 202 9.25 -8.73 -8.64
N GLY A 203 8.47 -9.09 -9.68
CA GLY A 203 8.74 -10.25 -10.52
C GLY A 203 8.46 -11.59 -9.84
N ALA A 204 7.78 -11.58 -8.68
CA ALA A 204 7.42 -12.74 -7.86
C ALA A 204 6.33 -12.44 -6.82
#